data_AF-A0A2N2F2L1-F1
#
_entry.id   AF-A0A2N2F2L1-F1
#
_cell.length_a   1.000
_cell.length_b   1.000
_cell.length_c   1.000
_cell.angle_alpha   90.00
_cell.angle_beta   90.00
_cell.angle_gamma   90.00
#
_symmetry.space_group_name_H-M   'P 1'
#
loop_
_entity.id
_entity.type
_entity.pdbx_description
1 polymer ?
#
loop_
_entity_poly.entity_id
_entity_poly.type
_entity_poly.pdbx_seq_one_letter_code
_entity_poly.pdbx_strand_id
1 'polypeptide(L)'
;MDEKTEKKINFLYGILITLGTIVVGLVSYIFYTENTTLFKEPNRCEYNGWAYADKEVYDSVDGCNTCFCYDGEAICTEKACTNTNEVKYCDDGTVCPVEL
;
A
#
# COMPACT_ATOMS: atom_id res chain seq x y z
N MET A 1 -1.10 45.00 42.62
CA MET A 1 -1.50 43.61 42.29
C MET A 1 -0.91 42.73 43.39
N ASP A 2 -1.70 41.87 44.03
CA ASP A 2 -1.27 41.09 45.19
C ASP A 2 -0.55 39.78 44.78
N GLU A 3 0.37 39.31 45.64
CA GLU A 3 1.19 38.10 45.44
C GLU A 3 0.35 36.84 45.12
N LYS A 4 -0.88 36.77 45.68
CA LYS A 4 -1.80 35.66 45.44
C LYS A 4 -2.40 35.71 44.03
N THR A 5 -2.64 36.91 43.49
CA THR A 5 -3.06 37.11 42.09
C THR A 5 -1.94 36.76 41.11
N GLU A 6 -0.68 37.11 41.41
CA GLU A 6 0.48 36.75 40.56
C GLU A 6 0.69 35.23 40.46
N LYS A 7 0.62 34.51 41.59
CA LYS A 7 0.71 33.04 41.61
C LYS A 7 -0.39 32.37 40.78
N LYS A 8 -1.61 32.89 40.83
CA LYS A 8 -2.74 32.39 40.01
C LYS A 8 -2.52 32.63 38.52
N ILE A 9 -1.97 33.79 38.16
CA ILE A 9 -1.66 34.13 36.77
C ILE A 9 -0.57 33.21 36.22
N ASN A 10 0.51 32.98 36.98
CA ASN A 10 1.58 32.06 36.55
C ASN A 10 1.10 30.61 36.42
N PHE A 11 0.22 30.17 37.34
CA PHE A 11 -0.44 28.88 37.24
C PHE A 11 -1.33 28.77 35.98
N LEU A 12 -2.09 29.82 35.67
CA LEU A 12 -2.93 29.87 34.47
C LEU A 12 -2.08 29.87 33.18
N TYR A 13 -0.98 30.62 33.13
CA TYR A 13 -0.02 30.57 32.02
C TYR A 13 0.56 29.17 31.84
N GLY A 14 0.89 28.48 32.93
CA GLY A 14 1.33 27.08 32.89
C GLY A 14 0.31 26.16 32.21
N ILE A 15 -0.98 26.32 32.55
CA ILE A 15 -2.06 25.55 31.93
C ILE A 15 -2.22 25.90 30.44
N LEU A 16 -2.15 27.18 30.08
CA LEU A 16 -2.27 27.60 28.67
C LEU A 16 -1.13 27.04 27.81
N ILE A 17 0.10 27.04 28.33
CA ILE A 17 1.26 26.50 27.62
C ILE A 17 1.10 24.99 27.42
N THR A 18 0.73 24.25 28.47
CA THR A 18 0.56 22.79 28.35
C THR A 18 -0.54 22.43 27.37
N LEU A 19 -1.70 23.08 27.45
CA LEU A 19 -2.78 22.90 26.48
C LEU A 19 -2.33 23.27 25.06
N GLY A 20 -1.58 24.36 24.88
CA GLY A 20 -1.02 24.75 23.59
C GLY A 20 -0.12 23.67 22.99
N THR A 21 0.79 23.10 23.78
CA THR A 21 1.69 22.04 23.30
C THR A 21 0.95 20.75 22.93
N ILE A 22 -0.08 20.39 23.71
CA ILE A 22 -0.94 19.23 23.41
C ILE A 22 -1.67 19.46 22.08
N VAL A 23 -2.24 20.65 21.87
CA VAL A 23 -2.94 20.99 20.63
C VAL A 23 -1.99 20.93 19.43
N VAL A 24 -0.78 21.50 19.54
CA VAL A 24 0.23 21.42 18.47
C VAL A 24 0.58 19.97 18.16
N GLY A 25 0.83 19.15 19.19
CA GLY A 25 1.14 17.73 19.02
C GLY A 25 0.00 16.95 18.35
N LEU A 26 -1.25 17.22 18.73
CA LEU A 26 -2.42 16.59 18.11
C LEU A 26 -2.60 17.02 16.65
N VAL A 27 -2.43 18.30 16.34
CA VAL A 27 -2.51 18.81 14.95
C VAL A 27 -1.40 18.19 14.09
N SER A 28 -0.17 18.13 14.60
CA SER A 28 0.94 17.47 13.92
C SER A 28 0.69 15.98 13.71
N TYR A 29 0.12 15.28 14.71
CA TYR A 29 -0.23 13.87 14.59
C TYR A 29 -1.31 13.64 13.53
N ILE A 30 -2.39 14.44 13.53
CA ILE A 30 -3.46 14.35 12.53
C ILE A 30 -2.88 14.55 11.12
N PHE A 31 -2.10 15.62 10.91
CA PHE A 31 -1.46 15.90 9.63
C PHE A 31 -0.51 14.78 9.18
N TYR A 32 0.24 14.20 10.11
CA TYR A 32 1.09 13.04 9.84
C TYR A 32 0.25 11.85 9.37
N THR A 33 -0.85 11.54 10.06
CA THR A 33 -1.71 10.40 9.70
C THR A 33 -2.44 10.59 8.37
N GLU A 34 -2.91 11.80 8.06
CA GLU A 34 -3.57 12.09 6.78
C GLU A 34 -2.61 11.91 5.60
N ASN A 35 -1.37 12.39 5.72
CA ASN A 35 -0.38 12.27 4.65
C ASN A 35 0.14 10.84 4.44
N THR A 36 0.16 9.98 5.47
CA THR A 36 0.66 8.60 5.32
C THR A 36 -0.20 7.70 4.44
N THR A 37 -1.49 8.01 4.27
CA THR A 37 -2.37 7.22 3.39
C THR A 37 -2.14 7.48 1.89
N LEU A 38 -1.53 8.63 1.55
CA LEU A 38 -1.27 9.04 0.17
C LEU A 38 0.01 8.42 -0.42
N PHE A 39 0.96 8.01 0.42
CA PHE A 39 2.24 7.43 0.00
C PHE A 39 2.38 5.95 0.37
N LYS A 40 1.26 5.25 0.62
CA LYS A 40 1.32 3.80 0.72
C LYS A 40 1.68 3.26 -0.66
N GLU A 41 2.94 2.84 -0.82
CA GLU A 41 3.37 2.02 -1.94
C GLU A 41 2.34 0.88 -2.08
N PRO A 42 1.71 0.74 -3.26
CA PRO A 42 0.65 -0.23 -3.39
C PRO A 42 1.25 -1.64 -3.27
N ASN A 43 0.50 -2.53 -2.65
CA ASN A 43 0.98 -3.87 -2.36
C ASN A 43 1.25 -4.62 -3.68
N ARG A 44 2.43 -5.25 -3.78
CA ARG A 44 2.81 -6.10 -4.91
C ARG A 44 2.21 -7.49 -4.75
N CYS A 45 1.90 -8.13 -5.87
CA CYS A 45 1.43 -9.51 -5.89
C CYS A 45 2.60 -10.46 -6.15
N GLU A 46 2.79 -11.43 -5.26
CA GLU A 46 3.72 -12.52 -5.49
C GLU A 46 3.01 -13.64 -6.27
N TYR A 47 3.51 -13.95 -7.45
CA TYR A 47 2.97 -15.01 -8.28
C TYR A 47 4.10 -15.72 -9.04
N ASN A 48 4.17 -17.06 -8.88
CA ASN A 48 5.21 -17.91 -9.45
C ASN A 48 6.66 -17.40 -9.24
N GLY A 49 6.95 -16.85 -8.05
CA GLY A 49 8.27 -16.30 -7.71
C GLY A 49 8.56 -14.90 -8.27
N TRP A 50 7.61 -14.27 -8.96
CA TRP A 50 7.70 -12.89 -9.46
C TRP A 50 6.85 -11.94 -8.64
N ALA A 51 7.29 -10.68 -8.55
CA ALA A 51 6.58 -9.62 -7.83
C ALA A 51 5.99 -8.57 -8.79
N TYR A 52 4.70 -8.70 -9.08
CA TYR A 52 3.95 -7.82 -9.97
C TYR A 52 3.46 -6.56 -9.25
N ALA A 53 3.47 -5.43 -9.93
CA ALA A 53 2.98 -4.16 -9.41
C ALA A 53 1.45 -4.15 -9.28
N ASP A 54 0.92 -3.37 -8.34
CA ASP A 54 -0.53 -3.15 -8.26
C ASP A 54 -1.09 -2.62 -9.59
N LYS A 55 -2.21 -3.19 -10.01
CA LYS A 55 -2.90 -2.99 -11.28
C LYS A 55 -2.18 -3.52 -12.52
N GLU A 56 -1.07 -4.24 -12.34
CA GLU A 56 -0.41 -4.92 -13.45
C GLU A 56 -1.26 -6.11 -13.93
N VAL A 57 -1.31 -6.27 -15.25
CA VAL A 57 -1.94 -7.42 -15.93
C VAL A 57 -0.83 -8.26 -16.55
N TYR A 58 -0.85 -9.56 -16.30
CA TYR A 58 0.18 -10.49 -16.77
C TYR A 58 -0.42 -11.85 -17.12
N ASP A 59 0.29 -12.62 -17.93
CA ASP A 59 -0.12 -13.98 -18.29
C ASP A 59 0.14 -14.97 -17.14
N SER A 60 -0.81 -15.87 -16.90
CA SER A 60 -0.65 -17.01 -16.01
C SER A 60 0.40 -17.98 -16.56
N VAL A 61 1.02 -18.74 -15.67
CA VAL A 61 2.00 -19.78 -16.02
C VAL A 61 1.41 -20.89 -16.90
N ASP A 62 0.09 -21.09 -16.82
CA ASP A 62 -0.64 -22.05 -17.65
C ASP A 62 -0.74 -21.63 -19.13
N GLY A 63 -0.31 -20.41 -19.46
CA GLY A 63 -0.29 -19.91 -20.82
C GLY A 63 -1.66 -19.52 -21.40
N CYS A 64 -2.73 -19.58 -20.64
CA CYS A 64 -4.10 -19.49 -21.14
C CYS A 64 -4.91 -18.45 -20.35
N ASN A 65 -4.70 -18.42 -19.03
CA ASN A 65 -5.30 -17.45 -18.15
C ASN A 65 -4.48 -16.17 -18.07
N THR A 66 -5.17 -15.09 -17.71
CA THR A 66 -4.56 -13.78 -17.47
C THR A 66 -4.86 -13.41 -16.03
N CYS A 67 -3.87 -12.83 -15.36
CA CYS A 67 -3.94 -12.40 -13.97
C CYS A 67 -3.86 -10.88 -13.86
N PHE A 68 -4.52 -10.33 -12.86
CA PHE A 68 -4.53 -8.93 -12.50
C PHE A 68 -4.10 -8.81 -11.03
N CYS A 69 -3.06 -8.02 -10.77
CA CYS A 69 -2.63 -7.72 -9.42
C CYS A 69 -3.50 -6.61 -8.83
N TYR A 70 -4.14 -6.87 -7.69
CA TYR A 70 -4.94 -5.88 -6.97
C TYR A 70 -4.65 -5.91 -5.48
N ASP A 71 -4.06 -4.83 -4.96
CA ASP A 71 -3.73 -4.66 -3.54
C ASP A 71 -3.01 -5.86 -2.90
N GLY A 72 -2.09 -6.47 -3.64
CA GLY A 72 -1.30 -7.62 -3.19
C GLY A 72 -1.92 -8.99 -3.46
N GLU A 73 -3.12 -9.04 -4.04
CA GLU A 73 -3.80 -10.27 -4.45
C GLU A 73 -3.72 -10.48 -5.97
N ALA A 74 -3.29 -11.66 -6.39
CA ALA A 74 -3.29 -12.07 -7.80
C ALA A 74 -4.65 -12.68 -8.18
N ILE A 75 -5.41 -11.98 -9.02
CA ILE A 75 -6.74 -12.41 -9.46
C ILE A 75 -6.66 -12.88 -10.91
N CYS A 76 -6.82 -14.17 -11.15
CA CYS A 76 -6.70 -14.76 -12.50
C CYS A 76 -8.05 -15.12 -13.10
N THR A 77 -8.14 -15.10 -14.43
CA THR A 77 -9.28 -15.69 -15.15
C THR A 77 -9.32 -17.20 -14.96
N GLU A 78 -10.50 -17.80 -15.09
CA GLU A 78 -10.70 -19.26 -15.03
C GLU A 78 -11.20 -19.80 -16.38
N LYS A 79 -10.40 -19.65 -17.43
CA LYS A 79 -10.71 -20.24 -18.73
C LYS A 79 -10.49 -21.74 -18.66
N ALA A 80 -11.38 -22.49 -19.29
CA ALA A 80 -11.18 -23.92 -19.53
C ALA A 80 -10.10 -24.08 -20.61
N CYS A 81 -8.85 -24.27 -20.17
CA CYS A 81 -7.71 -24.44 -21.06
C CYS A 81 -7.72 -25.87 -21.62
N THR A 82 -7.90 -25.99 -22.94
CA THR A 82 -7.74 -27.27 -23.62
C THR A 82 -6.26 -27.59 -23.73
N ASN A 83 -5.82 -28.74 -23.22
CA ASN A 83 -4.47 -29.27 -23.37
C ASN A 83 -4.14 -29.67 -24.82
N THR A 84 -4.45 -28.83 -25.79
CA THR A 84 -4.07 -29.00 -27.18
C THR A 84 -2.82 -28.20 -27.44
N ASN A 85 -1.69 -28.57 -26.80
CA ASN A 85 -0.33 -28.17 -27.18
C ASN A 85 -0.23 -26.81 -27.88
N GLU A 86 -0.73 -25.74 -27.24
CA GLU A 86 -0.52 -24.40 -27.76
C GLU A 86 0.90 -24.02 -27.33
N VAL A 87 1.84 -24.24 -28.22
CA VAL A 87 3.23 -23.79 -28.09
C VAL A 87 3.18 -22.28 -27.85
N LYS A 88 3.43 -21.84 -26.61
CA LYS A 88 3.58 -20.42 -26.31
C LYS A 88 4.95 -19.94 -26.79
N TYR A 89 4.93 -18.91 -27.63
CA TYR A 89 6.13 -18.20 -28.06
C TYR A 89 6.36 -17.01 -27.13
N CYS A 90 7.57 -16.88 -26.60
CA CYS A 90 8.01 -15.72 -25.85
C CYS A 90 8.23 -14.54 -26.83
N ASP A 91 8.32 -13.29 -26.35
CA ASP A 91 8.46 -12.09 -27.20
C ASP A 91 9.75 -12.08 -28.07
N ASP A 92 10.73 -12.92 -27.72
CA ASP A 92 11.94 -13.18 -28.50
C ASP A 92 11.76 -14.25 -29.60
N GLY A 93 10.55 -14.79 -29.75
CA GLY A 93 10.20 -15.84 -30.69
C GLY A 93 10.63 -17.26 -30.28
N THR A 94 11.14 -17.46 -29.07
CA THR A 94 11.47 -18.79 -28.54
C THR A 94 10.25 -19.48 -27.96
N VAL A 95 10.27 -20.82 -27.87
CA VAL A 95 9.20 -21.58 -27.21
C VAL A 95 9.42 -21.55 -25.70
N CYS A 96 8.45 -21.04 -24.95
CA CYS A 96 8.55 -21.02 -23.50
C CYS A 96 8.42 -22.46 -22.94
N PRO A 97 9.27 -22.89 -22.00
CA PRO A 97 9.18 -24.22 -21.42
C PRO A 97 7.87 -24.37 -20.65
N VAL A 98 7.04 -25.33 -21.05
CA VAL A 98 5.86 -25.73 -20.30
C VAL A 98 6.35 -26.66 -19.20
N GLU A 99 6.44 -26.18 -17.96
CA GLU A 99 6.76 -27.05 -16.83
C GLU A 99 5.53 -27.91 -16.50
N LEU A 100 5.75 -29.24 -16.51
CA LEU A 100 4.78 -30.29 -16.13
C LEU A 100 4.58 -30.37 -14.62
#